data_AF-A0A7J4Q8B4-F1
#
_entry.id   AF-A0A7J4Q8B4-F1
#
_cell.length_a   1.000
_cell.length_b   1.000
_cell.length_c   1.000
_cell.angle_alpha   90.00
_cell.angle_beta   90.00
_cell.angle_gamma   90.00
#
_symmetry.space_group_name_H-M   'P 1'
#
loop_
_entity.id
_entity.type
_entity.pdbx_description
1 polymer ?
#
loop_
_entity_poly.entity_id
_entity_poly.type
_entity_poly.pdbx_seq_one_letter_code
_entity_poly.pdbx_strand_id
1 'polypeptide(L)'
;ELGRASAEGLLLSEYSFKKYMSIVPENLEKDIEAVTITWMKDKEGFLKGFEEGKIIAECTNFAKDLVNEPPMVMTPAYMEKIAEEIAENKNIKLRVLDKKDLEEKGFGAILGVSKGSEHAPKLLILEYHGSEEGPVTALVGKGITFDTGGYNIKPTGSMETMKCDMGGAAAVLATIKAAAALGLKKKIIGVAPVCENAVSGSAYKPGDILLAYNKKSIEVTNTDAEGRLVLADALAYVEEKYKPDVIIDLATLTGACVVALGSQISGIVS
;
A
#
# COMPACT_ATOMS: atom_id res chain seq x y z
N GLU A 1 -18.63 -15.77 -10.01
CA GLU A 1 -19.02 -14.72 -9.04
C GLU A 1 -19.46 -15.26 -7.69
N LEU A 2 -20.50 -16.10 -7.60
CA LEU A 2 -20.99 -16.60 -6.31
C LEU A 2 -19.98 -17.47 -5.55
N GLY A 3 -19.18 -18.29 -6.25
CA GLY A 3 -18.04 -19.00 -5.64
C GLY A 3 -17.03 -18.05 -5.01
N ARG A 4 -16.68 -16.97 -5.73
CA ARG A 4 -15.74 -15.94 -5.25
C ARG A 4 -16.27 -15.25 -4.00
N ALA A 5 -17.50 -14.75 -4.05
CA ALA A 5 -18.14 -14.09 -2.91
C ALA A 5 -18.25 -15.01 -1.69
N SER A 6 -18.47 -16.32 -1.90
CA SER A 6 -18.51 -17.31 -0.82
C SER A 6 -17.14 -17.48 -0.16
N ALA A 7 -16.07 -17.62 -0.95
CA ALA A 7 -14.72 -17.74 -0.43
C ALA A 7 -14.29 -16.47 0.32
N GLU A 8 -14.51 -15.29 -0.27
CA GLU A 8 -14.21 -14.00 0.36
C GLU A 8 -15.01 -13.81 1.66
N GLY A 9 -16.31 -14.07 1.65
CA GLY A 9 -17.16 -13.95 2.83
C GLY A 9 -16.66 -14.79 4.00
N LEU A 10 -16.28 -16.05 3.73
CA LEU A 10 -15.73 -16.95 4.75
C LEU A 10 -14.38 -16.45 5.27
N LEU A 11 -13.39 -16.32 4.39
CA LEU A 11 -11.99 -16.10 4.76
C LEU A 11 -11.72 -14.67 5.28
N LEU A 12 -12.46 -13.67 4.80
CA LEU A 12 -12.33 -12.31 5.32
C LEU A 12 -12.98 -12.14 6.69
N SER A 13 -14.03 -12.93 6.99
CA SER A 13 -14.72 -12.91 8.29
C SER A 13 -13.97 -13.67 9.38
N GLU A 14 -13.21 -14.71 9.00
CA GLU A 14 -12.38 -15.48 9.93
C GLU A 14 -11.12 -14.71 10.36
N TYR A 15 -10.70 -13.71 9.58
CA TYR A 15 -9.50 -12.94 9.86
C TYR A 15 -9.54 -12.26 11.24
N SER A 16 -8.46 -12.42 12.00
CA SER A 16 -8.20 -11.69 13.23
C SER A 16 -6.70 -11.47 13.41
N PHE A 17 -6.29 -10.24 13.71
CA PHE A 17 -4.89 -9.91 13.93
C PHE A 17 -4.44 -10.29 15.34
N LYS A 18 -4.03 -11.55 15.53
CA LYS A 18 -3.67 -12.15 16.83
C LYS A 18 -2.17 -12.10 17.17
N LYS A 19 -1.31 -11.61 16.25
CA LYS A 19 0.17 -11.75 16.28
C LYS A 19 0.85 -11.35 17.61
N TYR A 20 0.31 -10.34 18.30
CA TYR A 20 0.88 -9.79 19.54
C TYR A 20 0.09 -10.13 20.81
N MET A 21 -0.92 -11.00 20.71
CA MET A 21 -1.72 -11.42 21.86
C MET A 21 -1.02 -12.55 22.61
N SER A 22 -0.69 -12.34 23.88
CA SER A 22 -0.17 -13.39 24.76
C SER A 22 -1.27 -14.32 25.29
N ILE A 23 -2.50 -13.81 25.37
CA ILE A 23 -3.72 -14.55 25.70
C ILE A 23 -4.72 -14.22 24.61
N VAL A 24 -5.12 -15.24 23.84
CA VAL A 24 -6.14 -15.09 22.81
C VAL A 24 -7.50 -15.27 23.50
N PRO A 25 -8.45 -14.32 23.37
CA PRO A 25 -9.79 -14.50 23.89
C PRO A 25 -10.46 -15.76 23.34
N GLU A 26 -11.23 -16.51 24.15
CA GLU A 26 -11.86 -17.77 23.73
C GLU A 26 -12.71 -17.62 22.45
N ASN A 27 -13.36 -16.46 22.26
CA ASN A 27 -14.15 -16.16 21.07
C ASN A 27 -13.31 -15.94 19.79
N LEU A 28 -11.99 -15.85 19.93
CA LEU A 28 -11.00 -15.78 18.84
C LEU A 28 -10.10 -17.03 18.81
N GLU A 29 -10.23 -17.98 19.73
CA GLU A 29 -9.43 -19.22 19.74
C GLU A 29 -9.97 -20.31 18.80
N LYS A 30 -11.26 -20.24 18.45
CA LYS A 30 -11.92 -21.27 17.64
C LYS A 30 -11.80 -20.94 16.15
N ASP A 31 -10.85 -21.58 15.48
CA ASP A 31 -10.73 -21.53 14.02
C ASP A 31 -11.74 -22.50 13.37
N ILE A 32 -12.23 -22.19 12.18
CA ILE A 32 -13.21 -23.03 11.47
C ILE A 32 -12.46 -24.18 10.79
N GLU A 33 -12.59 -25.40 11.31
CA GLU A 33 -11.88 -26.56 10.76
C GLU A 33 -12.39 -27.01 9.38
N ALA A 34 -13.70 -26.88 9.13
CA ALA A 34 -14.32 -27.29 7.87
C ALA A 34 -15.62 -26.54 7.58
N VAL A 35 -15.83 -26.21 6.29
CA VAL A 35 -17.08 -25.65 5.77
C VAL A 35 -17.58 -26.52 4.62
N THR A 36 -18.84 -26.96 4.69
CA THR A 36 -19.50 -27.68 3.59
C THR A 36 -20.48 -26.75 2.89
N ILE A 37 -20.24 -26.48 1.60
CA ILE A 37 -21.13 -25.68 0.76
C ILE A 37 -21.86 -26.61 -0.22
N THR A 38 -23.20 -26.57 -0.20
CA THR A 38 -24.02 -27.31 -1.16
C THR A 38 -24.41 -26.39 -2.31
N TRP A 39 -24.10 -26.80 -3.55
CA TRP A 39 -24.36 -26.01 -4.74
C TRP A 39 -25.00 -26.85 -5.85
N MET A 40 -26.12 -26.39 -6.41
CA MET A 40 -26.98 -27.23 -7.27
C MET A 40 -26.74 -27.08 -8.78
N LYS A 41 -26.16 -25.97 -9.25
CA LYS A 41 -25.99 -25.69 -10.70
C LYS A 41 -24.57 -25.23 -10.98
N ASP A 42 -23.94 -25.72 -12.04
CA ASP A 42 -22.58 -25.29 -12.44
C ASP A 42 -21.55 -25.39 -11.29
N LYS A 43 -21.31 -26.62 -10.82
CA LYS A 43 -20.34 -26.91 -9.77
C LYS A 43 -18.92 -26.48 -10.17
N GLU A 44 -18.54 -26.67 -11.43
CA GLU A 44 -17.20 -26.34 -11.92
C GLU A 44 -16.96 -24.82 -11.93
N GLY A 45 -17.91 -24.03 -12.43
CA GLY A 45 -17.82 -22.57 -12.39
C GLY A 45 -17.83 -22.02 -10.96
N PHE A 46 -18.60 -22.65 -10.05
CA PHE A 46 -18.55 -22.32 -8.63
C PHE A 46 -17.16 -22.58 -8.03
N LEU A 47 -16.60 -23.78 -8.24
CA LEU A 47 -15.28 -24.15 -7.70
C LEU A 47 -14.18 -23.25 -8.24
N LYS A 48 -14.18 -22.95 -9.54
CA LYS A 48 -13.21 -22.01 -10.13
C LYS A 48 -13.31 -20.63 -9.47
N GLY A 49 -14.52 -20.10 -9.33
CA GLY A 49 -14.72 -18.82 -8.66
C GLY A 49 -14.31 -18.86 -7.18
N PHE A 50 -14.51 -19.99 -6.50
CA PHE A 50 -14.11 -20.17 -5.11
C PHE A 50 -12.59 -20.12 -4.95
N GLU A 51 -11.83 -20.81 -5.80
CA GLU A 51 -10.37 -20.75 -5.80
C GLU A 51 -9.85 -19.33 -6.11
N GLU A 52 -10.47 -18.63 -7.06
CA GLU A 52 -10.16 -17.22 -7.33
C GLU A 52 -10.40 -16.34 -6.09
N GLY A 53 -11.55 -16.51 -5.44
CA GLY A 53 -11.91 -15.74 -4.24
C GLY A 53 -11.03 -16.05 -3.03
N LYS A 54 -10.57 -17.29 -2.90
CA LYS A 54 -9.62 -17.67 -1.87
C LYS A 54 -8.32 -16.89 -2.01
N ILE A 55 -7.74 -16.84 -3.21
CA ILE A 55 -6.51 -16.08 -3.48
C ILE A 55 -6.71 -14.59 -3.18
N ILE A 56 -7.85 -14.02 -3.59
CA ILE A 56 -8.17 -12.60 -3.34
C ILE A 56 -8.30 -12.33 -1.84
N ALA A 57 -9.00 -13.20 -1.10
CA ALA A 57 -9.19 -13.05 0.34
C ALA A 57 -7.88 -13.17 1.12
N GLU A 58 -7.03 -14.13 0.75
CA GLU A 58 -5.70 -14.29 1.34
C GLU A 58 -4.82 -13.06 1.09
N CYS A 59 -4.83 -12.51 -0.14
CA CYS A 59 -4.07 -11.30 -0.45
C CYS A 59 -4.65 -10.06 0.26
N THR A 60 -5.97 -10.00 0.44
CA THR A 60 -6.63 -8.94 1.21
C THR A 60 -6.25 -9.02 2.69
N ASN A 61 -6.26 -10.22 3.27
CA ASN A 61 -5.81 -10.44 4.64
C ASN A 61 -4.31 -10.14 4.81
N PHE A 62 -3.50 -10.46 3.81
CA PHE A 62 -2.10 -10.02 3.76
C PHE A 62 -1.98 -8.48 3.81
N ALA A 63 -2.78 -7.73 3.03
CA ALA A 63 -2.80 -6.27 3.16
C ALA A 63 -3.23 -5.80 4.56
N LYS A 64 -4.22 -6.47 5.18
CA LYS A 64 -4.62 -6.19 6.57
C LYS A 64 -3.48 -6.45 7.55
N ASP A 65 -2.72 -7.52 7.39
CA ASP A 65 -1.55 -7.81 8.24
C ASP A 65 -0.52 -6.70 8.16
N LEU A 66 -0.22 -6.19 6.96
CA LEU A 66 0.70 -5.07 6.80
C LEU A 66 0.18 -3.79 7.48
N VAL A 67 -1.10 -3.46 7.29
CA VAL A 67 -1.73 -2.27 7.90
C VAL A 67 -1.85 -2.39 9.43
N ASN A 68 -2.04 -3.60 9.94
CA ASN A 68 -2.21 -3.85 11.37
C ASN A 68 -0.88 -3.95 12.12
N GLU A 69 0.22 -4.20 11.42
CA GLU A 69 1.56 -4.22 11.99
C GLU A 69 1.91 -2.87 12.66
N PRO A 70 2.36 -2.83 13.93
CA PRO A 70 2.83 -1.61 14.57
C PRO A 70 3.95 -0.89 13.80
N PRO A 71 4.03 0.44 13.90
CA PRO A 71 4.99 1.25 13.17
C PRO A 71 6.45 0.95 13.55
N MET A 72 6.70 0.50 14.80
CA MET A 72 8.03 0.05 15.24
C MET A 72 8.58 -1.11 14.39
N VAL A 73 7.69 -1.94 13.83
CA VAL A 73 8.05 -3.07 12.96
C VAL A 73 7.90 -2.69 11.50
N MET A 74 6.75 -2.10 11.13
CA MET A 74 6.41 -1.68 9.77
C MET A 74 7.18 -0.42 9.34
N THR A 75 8.50 -0.52 9.26
CA THR A 75 9.39 0.55 8.78
C THR A 75 9.55 0.49 7.25
N PRO A 76 10.09 1.54 6.60
CA PRO A 76 10.44 1.48 5.17
C PRO A 76 11.31 0.28 4.78
N ALA A 77 12.27 -0.11 5.63
CA ALA A 77 13.11 -1.29 5.42
C ALA A 77 12.32 -2.61 5.56
N TYR A 78 11.33 -2.64 6.45
CA TYR A 78 10.45 -3.80 6.56
C TYR A 78 9.53 -3.94 5.34
N MET A 79 8.99 -2.82 4.83
CA MET A 79 8.21 -2.85 3.57
C MET A 79 9.04 -3.30 2.37
N GLU A 80 10.32 -2.91 2.30
CA GLU A 80 11.25 -3.44 1.30
C GLU A 80 11.38 -4.95 1.40
N LYS A 81 11.62 -5.49 2.61
CA LYS A 81 11.68 -6.94 2.84
C LYS A 81 10.40 -7.64 2.36
N ILE A 82 9.23 -7.08 2.66
CA ILE A 82 7.95 -7.61 2.18
C ILE A 82 7.89 -7.61 0.64
N ALA A 83 8.39 -6.56 -0.01
CA ALA A 83 8.45 -6.50 -1.46
C ALA A 83 9.44 -7.53 -2.05
N GLU A 84 10.55 -7.80 -1.37
CA GLU A 84 11.50 -8.88 -1.73
C GLU A 84 10.83 -10.25 -1.66
N GLU A 85 10.09 -10.53 -0.57
CA GLU A 85 9.32 -11.78 -0.40
C GLU A 85 8.27 -11.96 -1.51
N ILE A 86 7.58 -10.88 -1.93
CA ILE A 86 6.64 -10.94 -3.06
C ILE A 86 7.40 -11.23 -4.38
N ALA A 87 8.60 -10.67 -4.55
CA ALA A 87 9.42 -10.82 -5.74
C ALA A 87 10.16 -12.16 -5.85
N GLU A 88 10.05 -13.06 -4.86
CA GLU A 88 10.44 -14.47 -5.02
C GLU A 88 9.66 -15.16 -6.15
N ASN A 89 8.48 -14.63 -6.51
CA ASN A 89 7.78 -15.03 -7.71
C ASN A 89 8.56 -14.61 -8.96
N LYS A 90 8.97 -15.58 -9.79
CA LYS A 90 9.75 -15.38 -11.02
C LYS A 90 9.17 -14.41 -12.06
N ASN A 91 7.87 -14.12 -12.01
CA ASN A 91 7.21 -13.18 -12.92
C ASN A 91 7.20 -11.74 -12.37
N ILE A 92 7.78 -11.50 -11.19
CA ILE A 92 7.88 -10.21 -10.55
C ILE A 92 9.35 -9.81 -10.48
N LYS A 93 9.66 -8.61 -10.98
CA LYS A 93 10.97 -8.00 -10.81
C LYS A 93 10.86 -6.85 -9.80
N LEU A 94 11.61 -6.94 -8.71
CA LEU A 94 11.74 -5.83 -7.77
C LEU A 94 12.88 -4.90 -8.18
N ARG A 95 12.62 -3.60 -8.10
CA ARG A 95 13.62 -2.55 -8.07
C ARG A 95 13.36 -1.66 -6.87
N VAL A 96 14.41 -1.38 -6.12
CA VAL A 96 14.39 -0.43 -5.01
C VAL A 96 15.22 0.77 -5.41
N LEU A 97 14.68 1.98 -5.23
CA LEU A 97 15.50 3.20 -5.16
C LEU A 97 15.69 3.53 -3.69
N ASP A 98 16.92 3.45 -3.22
CA ASP A 98 17.26 3.81 -1.85
C ASP A 98 17.43 5.34 -1.70
N LYS A 99 17.71 5.81 -0.47
CA LYS A 99 17.93 7.23 -0.21
C LYS A 99 18.96 7.88 -1.14
N LYS A 100 20.05 7.18 -1.46
CA LYS A 100 21.10 7.71 -2.32
C LYS A 100 20.60 7.81 -3.77
N ASP A 101 19.91 6.80 -4.27
CA ASP A 101 19.26 6.86 -5.59
C ASP A 101 18.27 8.03 -5.68
N LEU A 102 17.47 8.24 -4.63
CA LEU A 102 16.48 9.31 -4.55
C LEU A 102 17.16 10.69 -4.57
N GLU A 103 18.26 10.86 -3.83
CA GLU A 103 19.07 12.09 -3.82
C GLU A 103 19.66 12.37 -5.21
N GLU A 104 20.30 11.37 -5.83
CA GLU A 104 20.94 11.50 -7.14
C GLU A 104 19.92 11.82 -8.26
N LYS A 105 18.72 11.26 -8.17
CA LYS A 105 17.64 11.48 -9.16
C LYS A 105 16.80 12.73 -8.86
N GLY A 106 16.99 13.37 -7.71
CA GLY A 106 16.31 14.60 -7.32
C GLY A 106 14.84 14.40 -6.93
N PHE A 107 14.54 13.36 -6.17
CA PHE A 107 13.24 13.08 -5.54
C PHE A 107 13.03 13.96 -4.30
N GLY A 108 13.06 15.28 -4.47
CA GLY A 108 13.12 16.21 -3.36
C GLY A 108 11.85 16.27 -2.50
N ALA A 109 10.70 15.80 -2.99
CA ALA A 109 9.46 15.81 -2.21
C ALA A 109 9.47 14.69 -1.15
N ILE A 110 9.72 13.43 -1.55
CA ILE A 110 9.84 12.31 -0.60
C ILE A 110 11.04 12.48 0.34
N LEU A 111 12.17 12.97 -0.16
CA LEU A 111 13.33 13.27 0.68
C LEU A 111 13.00 14.34 1.73
N GLY A 112 12.25 15.37 1.34
CA GLY A 112 11.76 16.42 2.25
C GLY A 112 10.91 15.85 3.38
N VAL A 113 9.89 15.05 3.04
CA VAL A 113 9.00 14.39 4.02
C VAL A 113 9.78 13.51 4.99
N SER A 114 10.66 12.64 4.46
CA SER A 114 11.43 11.67 5.26
C SER A 114 12.51 12.28 6.15
N LYS A 115 12.86 13.56 5.95
CA LYS A 115 14.02 14.21 6.57
C LYS A 115 13.98 14.19 8.10
N GLY A 116 12.77 14.09 8.65
CA GLY A 116 12.53 14.02 10.08
C GLY A 116 12.79 12.65 10.72
N SER A 117 12.81 11.56 9.94
CA SER A 117 12.89 10.19 10.43
C SER A 117 14.32 9.63 10.37
N GLU A 118 14.63 8.72 11.30
CA GLU A 118 15.85 7.91 11.26
C GLU A 118 15.75 6.76 10.24
N HIS A 119 14.53 6.38 9.84
CA HIS A 119 14.28 5.36 8.84
C HIS A 119 14.37 5.95 7.43
N ALA A 120 15.37 5.50 6.67
CA ALA A 120 15.64 6.01 5.32
C ALA A 120 14.46 5.74 4.36
N PRO A 121 14.09 6.72 3.51
CA PRO A 121 13.02 6.54 2.53
C PRO A 121 13.43 5.57 1.42
N LYS A 122 12.43 4.96 0.78
CA LYS A 122 12.60 4.05 -0.35
C LYS A 122 11.49 4.26 -1.38
N LEU A 123 11.80 4.08 -2.66
CA LEU A 123 10.78 3.86 -3.69
C LEU A 123 10.82 2.38 -4.09
N LEU A 124 9.79 1.64 -3.72
CA LEU A 124 9.64 0.23 -4.08
C LEU A 124 8.91 0.14 -5.42
N ILE A 125 9.44 -0.64 -6.35
CA ILE A 125 8.86 -0.83 -7.68
C ILE A 125 8.83 -2.32 -8.01
N LEU A 126 7.64 -2.90 -8.10
CA LEU A 126 7.41 -4.30 -8.46
C LEU A 126 6.83 -4.36 -9.86
N GLU A 127 7.59 -4.89 -10.81
CA GLU A 127 7.19 -5.06 -12.20
C GLU A 127 6.67 -6.50 -12.40
N TYR A 128 5.35 -6.66 -12.48
CA TYR A 128 4.72 -7.94 -12.78
C TYR A 128 4.53 -8.12 -14.28
N HIS A 129 5.12 -9.20 -14.82
CA HIS A 129 5.08 -9.57 -16.22
C HIS A 129 4.33 -10.89 -16.42
N GLY A 130 3.00 -10.83 -16.43
CA GLY A 130 2.16 -11.99 -16.77
C GLY A 130 1.94 -12.16 -18.28
N SER A 131 2.37 -11.20 -19.09
CA SER A 131 2.34 -11.20 -20.56
C SER A 131 3.46 -10.32 -21.12
N GLU A 132 4.06 -10.72 -22.25
CA GLU A 132 5.02 -9.90 -23.01
C GLU A 132 4.34 -8.81 -23.84
N GLU A 133 3.03 -8.92 -24.05
CA GLU A 133 2.22 -8.01 -24.86
C GLU A 133 1.08 -7.40 -24.05
N GLY A 134 0.57 -6.25 -24.53
CA GLY A 134 -0.58 -5.57 -23.96
C GLY A 134 -0.26 -4.26 -23.22
N PRO A 135 -1.30 -3.56 -22.75
CA PRO A 135 -1.15 -2.28 -22.08
C PRO A 135 -0.47 -2.43 -20.72
N VAL A 136 0.25 -1.39 -20.32
CA VAL A 136 0.91 -1.27 -19.02
C VAL A 136 -0.02 -0.51 -18.08
N THR A 137 -0.36 -1.12 -16.95
CA THR A 137 -1.10 -0.45 -15.87
C THR A 137 -0.14 -0.19 -14.70
N ALA A 138 -0.05 1.05 -14.25
CA ALA A 138 0.68 1.40 -13.04
C ALA A 138 -0.28 1.59 -11.87
N LEU A 139 0.06 1.00 -10.73
CA LEU A 139 -0.62 1.15 -9.45
C LEU A 139 0.33 1.85 -8.48
N VAL A 140 -0.05 3.00 -7.91
CA VAL A 140 0.82 3.78 -7.02
C VAL A 140 0.17 3.93 -5.64
N GLY A 141 0.81 3.39 -4.61
CA GLY A 141 0.22 3.35 -3.26
C GLY A 141 0.97 4.27 -2.29
N LYS A 142 0.27 5.18 -1.61
CA LYS A 142 0.87 5.99 -0.51
C LYS A 142 1.44 5.05 0.55
N GLY A 143 2.73 5.21 0.86
CA GLY A 143 3.49 4.36 1.79
C GLY A 143 4.01 5.08 3.03
N ILE A 144 3.20 5.92 3.68
CA ILE A 144 3.63 6.57 4.92
C ILE A 144 3.50 5.57 6.07
N THR A 145 4.61 5.01 6.54
CA THR A 145 4.59 3.93 7.54
C THR A 145 4.16 4.40 8.92
N PHE A 146 4.39 5.68 9.22
CA PHE A 146 3.78 6.36 10.33
C PHE A 146 3.71 7.86 10.05
N ASP A 147 2.60 8.48 10.41
CA ASP A 147 2.34 9.90 10.19
C ASP A 147 2.05 10.63 11.49
N THR A 148 3.02 11.41 11.96
CA THR A 148 2.82 12.32 13.09
C THR A 148 2.15 13.63 12.67
N GLY A 149 2.10 13.92 11.37
CA GLY A 149 1.80 15.24 10.80
C GLY A 149 2.98 16.21 10.74
N GLY A 150 4.19 15.77 11.09
CA GLY A 150 5.38 16.63 11.13
C GLY A 150 5.22 17.80 12.14
N TYR A 151 5.74 18.98 11.80
CA TYR A 151 5.57 20.18 12.64
C TYR A 151 4.11 20.62 12.77
N ASN A 152 3.24 20.23 11.84
CA ASN A 152 1.79 20.35 11.96
C ASN A 152 1.23 19.14 12.69
N ILE A 153 1.73 18.94 13.92
CA ILE A 153 1.49 17.76 14.74
C ILE A 153 0.00 17.41 14.83
N LYS A 154 -0.33 16.15 14.56
CA LYS A 154 -1.69 15.64 14.76
C LYS A 154 -2.04 15.71 16.26
N PRO A 155 -3.25 16.15 16.62
CA PRO A 155 -3.70 16.11 18.01
C PRO A 155 -3.97 14.67 18.45
N THR A 156 -4.02 14.47 19.78
CA THR A 156 -4.50 13.23 20.39
C THR A 156 -5.88 12.83 19.83
N GLY A 157 -6.07 11.54 19.57
CA GLY A 157 -7.25 10.97 18.91
C GLY A 157 -7.16 10.88 17.39
N SER A 158 -6.22 11.60 16.76
CA SER A 158 -6.01 11.58 15.30
C SER A 158 -4.71 10.89 14.87
N MET A 159 -3.83 10.53 15.80
CA MET A 159 -2.49 9.99 15.52
C MET A 159 -2.39 8.48 15.75
N GLU A 160 -3.16 7.95 16.69
CA GLU A 160 -3.04 6.60 17.25
C GLU A 160 -3.22 5.50 16.19
N THR A 161 -3.98 5.81 15.13
CA THR A 161 -4.25 4.88 14.03
C THR A 161 -3.31 5.06 12.84
N MET A 162 -2.42 6.06 12.83
CA MET A 162 -1.62 6.46 11.67
C MET A 162 -0.55 5.45 11.22
N LYS A 163 -0.44 4.30 11.90
CA LYS A 163 0.21 3.12 11.30
C LYS A 163 -0.49 2.67 10.00
N CYS A 164 -1.76 3.00 9.83
CA CYS A 164 -2.53 2.65 8.64
C CYS A 164 -2.26 3.55 7.43
N ASP A 165 -1.40 4.57 7.57
CA ASP A 165 -1.17 5.58 6.54
C ASP A 165 -0.32 5.10 5.34
N MET A 166 0.09 3.82 5.40
CA MET A 166 0.68 3.03 4.32
C MET A 166 -0.33 2.09 3.66
N GLY A 167 -1.63 2.21 3.96
CA GLY A 167 -2.68 1.32 3.45
C GLY A 167 -2.79 1.29 1.92
N GLY A 168 -2.47 2.41 1.26
CA GLY A 168 -2.37 2.48 -0.20
C GLY A 168 -1.26 1.58 -0.74
N ALA A 169 -0.06 1.67 -0.17
CA ALA A 169 1.07 0.81 -0.52
C ALA A 169 0.78 -0.67 -0.20
N ALA A 170 0.17 -0.97 0.95
CA ALA A 170 -0.24 -2.33 1.29
C ALA A 170 -1.19 -2.93 0.25
N ALA A 171 -2.18 -2.15 -0.20
CA ALA A 171 -3.12 -2.57 -1.24
C ALA A 171 -2.42 -2.82 -2.59
N VAL A 172 -1.46 -1.97 -2.98
CA VAL A 172 -0.68 -2.16 -4.21
C VAL A 172 0.18 -3.42 -4.14
N LEU A 173 0.92 -3.63 -3.05
CA LEU A 173 1.75 -4.83 -2.86
C LEU A 173 0.89 -6.11 -2.88
N ALA A 174 -0.24 -6.10 -2.18
CA ALA A 174 -1.19 -7.22 -2.19
C ALA A 174 -1.80 -7.46 -3.58
N THR A 175 -2.08 -6.41 -4.35
CA THR A 175 -2.62 -6.53 -5.70
C THR A 175 -1.61 -7.17 -6.65
N ILE A 176 -0.32 -6.79 -6.55
CA ILE A 176 0.75 -7.44 -7.33
C ILE A 176 0.88 -8.91 -6.95
N LYS A 177 0.86 -9.23 -5.65
CA LYS A 177 0.86 -10.62 -5.14
C LYS A 177 -0.32 -11.42 -5.69
N ALA A 178 -1.53 -10.85 -5.66
CA ALA A 178 -2.75 -11.48 -6.19
C ALA A 178 -2.68 -11.69 -7.70
N ALA A 179 -2.20 -10.70 -8.46
CA ALA A 179 -2.06 -10.80 -9.91
C ALA A 179 -1.15 -11.96 -10.31
N ALA A 180 -0.02 -12.13 -9.60
CA ALA A 180 0.91 -13.22 -9.83
C ALA A 180 0.33 -14.58 -9.43
N ALA A 181 -0.36 -14.67 -8.29
CA ALA A 181 -1.00 -15.91 -7.83
C ALA A 181 -2.15 -16.36 -8.75
N LEU A 182 -2.93 -15.41 -9.29
CA LEU A 182 -3.99 -15.66 -10.26
C LEU A 182 -3.45 -15.94 -11.69
N GLY A 183 -2.16 -15.71 -11.94
CA GLY A 183 -1.56 -15.85 -13.28
C GLY A 183 -2.17 -14.90 -14.31
N LEU A 184 -2.48 -13.66 -13.92
CA LEU A 184 -3.10 -12.68 -14.82
C LEU A 184 -2.21 -12.37 -16.01
N LYS A 185 -2.74 -12.47 -17.23
CA LYS A 185 -2.01 -12.14 -18.46
C LYS A 185 -1.95 -10.63 -18.70
N LYS A 186 -1.28 -9.89 -17.81
CA LYS A 186 -1.18 -8.42 -17.80
C LYS A 186 0.23 -7.95 -17.45
N LYS A 187 0.54 -6.70 -17.80
CA LYS A 187 1.72 -5.97 -17.32
C LYS A 187 1.28 -4.96 -16.26
N ILE A 188 1.74 -5.15 -15.03
CA ILE A 188 1.36 -4.28 -13.91
C ILE A 188 2.61 -3.78 -13.22
N ILE A 189 2.74 -2.48 -13.03
CA ILE A 189 3.83 -1.84 -12.30
C ILE A 189 3.26 -1.36 -10.96
N GLY A 190 3.60 -2.04 -9.86
CA GLY A 190 3.24 -1.62 -8.51
C GLY A 190 4.33 -0.72 -7.93
N VAL A 191 3.97 0.48 -7.48
CA VAL A 191 4.92 1.45 -6.92
C VAL A 191 4.47 1.93 -5.56
N ALA A 192 5.40 1.99 -4.61
CA ALA A 192 5.16 2.54 -3.29
C ALA A 192 6.31 3.50 -2.90
N PRO A 193 6.06 4.82 -2.83
CA PRO A 193 6.95 5.74 -2.12
C PRO A 193 6.78 5.54 -0.61
N VAL A 194 7.79 4.96 0.03
CA VAL A 194 7.74 4.55 1.43
C VAL A 194 8.67 5.42 2.28
N CYS A 195 8.11 6.07 3.31
CA CYS A 195 8.85 6.82 4.32
C CYS A 195 7.99 7.05 5.57
N GLU A 196 8.55 7.71 6.59
CA GLU A 196 7.79 8.24 7.71
C GLU A 196 7.69 9.76 7.65
N ASN A 197 6.61 10.31 8.18
CA ASN A 197 6.49 11.73 8.46
C ASN A 197 6.62 11.94 9.97
N ALA A 198 7.80 12.37 10.40
CA ALA A 198 8.19 12.42 11.81
C ALA A 198 8.59 13.83 12.24
N VAL A 199 8.42 14.12 13.53
CA VAL A 199 8.93 15.34 14.16
C VAL A 199 10.36 15.14 14.63
N SER A 200 11.27 15.99 14.17
CA SER A 200 12.64 16.05 14.70
C SER A 200 13.29 17.40 14.38
N GLY A 201 14.49 17.63 14.90
CA GLY A 201 15.26 18.83 14.60
C GLY A 201 15.66 18.97 13.12
N SER A 202 15.68 17.86 12.37
CA SER A 202 16.00 17.85 10.93
C SER A 202 14.76 17.93 10.03
N ALA A 203 13.55 17.82 10.58
CA ALA A 203 12.32 17.79 9.80
C ALA A 203 12.14 19.04 8.92
N TYR A 204 11.54 18.83 7.74
CA TYR A 204 11.03 19.89 6.88
C TYR A 204 9.90 20.68 7.59
N LYS A 205 9.69 21.92 7.16
CA LYS A 205 8.90 22.91 7.90
C LYS A 205 7.83 23.55 7.00
N PRO A 206 6.74 24.06 7.60
CA PRO A 206 5.90 25.05 6.93
C PRO A 206 6.76 26.24 6.46
N GLY A 207 6.58 26.63 5.19
CA GLY A 207 7.37 27.64 4.49
C GLY A 207 8.57 27.09 3.71
N ASP A 208 8.95 25.81 3.87
CA ASP A 208 9.98 25.21 3.02
C ASP A 208 9.49 25.09 1.57
N ILE A 209 10.41 25.24 0.62
CA ILE A 209 10.16 25.01 -0.81
C ILE A 209 10.90 23.74 -1.22
N LEU A 210 10.16 22.70 -1.57
CA LEU A 210 10.70 21.43 -2.07
C LEU A 210 10.73 21.44 -3.60
N LEU A 211 11.73 20.78 -4.19
CA LEU A 211 11.81 20.56 -5.63
C LEU A 211 11.45 19.10 -5.93
N ALA A 212 10.29 18.86 -6.52
CA ALA A 212 9.85 17.52 -6.88
C ALA A 212 10.72 16.91 -8.00
N TYR A 213 10.57 15.61 -8.22
CA TYR A 213 11.26 14.83 -9.26
C TYR A 213 11.20 15.52 -10.63
N ASN A 214 10.01 15.98 -11.04
CA ASN A 214 9.76 16.71 -12.29
C ASN A 214 10.20 18.18 -12.29
N LYS A 215 10.99 18.59 -11.30
CA LYS A 215 11.54 19.95 -11.12
C LYS A 215 10.51 21.05 -10.87
N LYS A 216 9.26 20.69 -10.53
CA LYS A 216 8.29 21.67 -10.00
C LYS A 216 8.63 21.99 -8.54
N SER A 217 8.61 23.28 -8.20
CA SER A 217 8.73 23.75 -6.82
C SER A 217 7.38 23.63 -6.10
N ILE A 218 7.41 23.20 -4.84
CA ILE A 218 6.24 23.06 -3.98
C ILE A 218 6.51 23.81 -2.68
N GLU A 219 5.74 24.86 -2.41
CA GLU A 219 5.72 25.50 -1.09
C GLU A 219 4.92 24.62 -0.11
N VAL A 220 5.56 24.22 0.97
CA VAL A 220 4.93 23.41 2.02
C VAL A 220 4.26 24.35 3.00
N THR A 221 2.93 24.47 2.96
CA THR A 221 2.20 25.26 3.96
C THR A 221 1.77 24.43 5.17
N ASN A 222 1.72 23.11 5.02
CA ASN A 222 1.32 22.17 6.06
C ASN A 222 2.06 20.82 5.86
N THR A 223 2.78 20.39 6.89
CA THR A 223 3.56 19.14 6.93
C THR A 223 2.72 17.89 7.22
N ASP A 224 1.43 18.05 7.54
CA ASP A 224 0.41 16.99 7.65
C ASP A 224 -0.31 16.74 6.30
N ALA A 225 0.23 17.31 5.22
CA ALA A 225 -0.18 17.07 3.85
C ALA A 225 0.93 16.36 3.07
N GLU A 226 1.68 15.50 3.74
CA GLU A 226 2.86 14.77 3.26
C GLU A 226 2.54 13.76 2.15
N GLY A 227 1.39 13.09 2.22
CA GLY A 227 1.03 12.00 1.31
C GLY A 227 1.03 12.43 -0.15
N ARG A 228 0.53 13.64 -0.45
CA ARG A 228 0.53 14.17 -1.82
C ARG A 228 1.94 14.51 -2.32
N LEU A 229 2.88 14.84 -1.43
CA LEU A 229 4.26 15.16 -1.77
C LEU A 229 4.99 13.89 -2.22
N VAL A 230 4.88 12.82 -1.44
CA VAL A 230 5.52 11.54 -1.78
C VAL A 230 4.92 10.91 -3.03
N LEU A 231 3.59 11.06 -3.23
CA LEU A 231 2.91 10.63 -4.44
C LEU A 231 3.31 11.45 -5.66
N ALA A 232 3.52 12.76 -5.54
CA ALA A 232 3.92 13.61 -6.67
C ALA A 232 5.23 13.14 -7.30
N ASP A 233 6.22 12.79 -6.49
CA ASP A 233 7.49 12.22 -6.96
C ASP A 233 7.30 10.85 -7.62
N ALA A 234 6.55 9.95 -6.97
CA ALA A 234 6.32 8.60 -7.49
C ALA A 234 5.55 8.61 -8.81
N LEU A 235 4.47 9.39 -8.90
CA LEU A 235 3.64 9.53 -10.10
C LEU A 235 4.46 10.09 -11.27
N ALA A 236 5.22 11.16 -11.04
CA ALA A 236 6.05 11.77 -12.07
C ALA A 236 7.14 10.81 -12.58
N TYR A 237 7.77 10.06 -11.67
CA TYR A 237 8.76 9.06 -12.06
C TYR A 237 8.14 7.90 -12.84
N VAL A 238 6.97 7.41 -12.41
CA VAL A 238 6.27 6.30 -13.07
C VAL A 238 5.84 6.69 -14.48
N GLU A 239 5.28 7.89 -14.64
CA GLU A 239 4.89 8.44 -15.93
C GLU A 239 6.10 8.51 -16.88
N GLU A 240 7.21 9.10 -16.44
CA GLU A 240 8.41 9.25 -17.28
C GLU A 240 9.05 7.90 -17.63
N LYS A 241 9.22 7.04 -16.62
CA LYS A 241 10.02 5.82 -16.73
C LYS A 241 9.28 4.69 -17.45
N TYR A 242 8.01 4.50 -17.13
CA TYR A 242 7.23 3.33 -17.58
C TYR A 242 6.21 3.68 -18.67
N LYS A 243 5.84 4.96 -18.82
CA LYS A 243 4.86 5.43 -19.81
C LYS A 243 3.60 4.56 -19.85
N PRO A 244 2.95 4.30 -18.69
CA PRO A 244 1.82 3.40 -18.61
C PRO A 244 0.61 3.96 -19.36
N ASP A 245 -0.25 3.08 -19.88
CA ASP A 245 -1.52 3.44 -20.50
C ASP A 245 -2.53 3.94 -19.46
N VAL A 246 -2.42 3.45 -18.21
CA VAL A 246 -3.28 3.83 -17.09
C VAL A 246 -2.45 3.92 -15.81
N ILE A 247 -2.64 4.99 -15.04
CA ILE A 247 -2.13 5.12 -13.67
C ILE A 247 -3.33 5.17 -12.73
N ILE A 248 -3.29 4.36 -11.66
CA ILE A 248 -4.26 4.40 -10.57
C ILE A 248 -3.48 4.55 -9.27
N ASP A 249 -3.67 5.64 -8.55
CA ASP A 249 -3.13 5.78 -7.20
C ASP A 249 -4.17 5.43 -6.12
N LEU A 250 -3.69 4.88 -5.01
CA LEU A 250 -4.47 4.54 -3.83
C LEU A 250 -3.81 5.16 -2.60
N ALA A 251 -4.59 5.93 -1.83
CA ALA A 251 -4.03 6.66 -0.69
C ALA A 251 -5.06 6.94 0.41
N THR A 252 -4.62 6.77 1.66
CA THR A 252 -5.22 7.38 2.85
C THR A 252 -4.91 8.88 2.87
N LEU A 253 -5.48 9.62 1.90
CA LEU A 253 -4.95 10.94 1.55
C LEU A 253 -5.55 12.11 2.34
N THR A 254 -6.86 12.06 2.65
CA THR A 254 -7.53 13.19 3.31
C THR A 254 -8.59 12.72 4.30
N GLY A 255 -8.61 13.36 5.47
CA GLY A 255 -9.75 13.22 6.39
C GLY A 255 -11.06 13.78 5.81
N ALA A 256 -10.97 14.76 4.90
CA ALA A 256 -12.14 15.34 4.24
C ALA A 256 -12.93 14.32 3.41
N CYS A 257 -12.28 13.33 2.78
CA CYS A 257 -12.96 12.24 2.09
C CYS A 257 -13.85 11.44 3.05
N VAL A 258 -13.34 11.15 4.26
CA VAL A 258 -14.09 10.42 5.30
C VAL A 258 -15.24 11.26 5.85
N VAL A 259 -15.05 12.56 6.01
CA VAL A 259 -16.13 13.48 6.41
C VAL A 259 -17.27 13.48 5.37
N ALA A 260 -16.93 13.46 4.08
CA ALA A 260 -17.91 13.53 3.01
C ALA A 260 -18.63 12.19 2.74
N LEU A 261 -17.89 11.07 2.73
CA LEU A 261 -18.38 9.77 2.26
C LEU A 261 -18.56 8.72 3.38
N GLY A 262 -18.13 9.04 4.60
CA GLY A 262 -18.08 8.10 5.72
C GLY A 262 -16.88 7.16 5.67
N SER A 263 -16.86 6.17 6.57
CA SER A 263 -15.73 5.25 6.78
C SER A 263 -15.79 3.97 5.93
N GLN A 264 -16.84 3.79 5.13
CA GLN A 264 -17.07 2.56 4.34
C GLN A 264 -16.89 2.76 2.84
N ILE A 265 -16.71 4.01 2.37
CA ILE A 265 -16.71 4.35 0.94
C ILE A 265 -15.44 5.13 0.62
N SER A 266 -14.71 4.68 -0.40
CA SER A 266 -13.57 5.43 -0.97
C SER A 266 -14.04 6.42 -2.04
N GLY A 267 -13.41 7.59 -2.11
CA GLY A 267 -13.60 8.53 -3.21
C GLY A 267 -12.74 8.18 -4.42
N ILE A 268 -13.28 8.36 -5.63
CA ILE A 268 -12.55 8.24 -6.90
C ILE A 268 -12.55 9.62 -7.57
N VAL A 269 -11.37 10.09 -7.98
CA VAL A 269 -11.15 11.38 -8.66
C VAL A 269 -10.22 11.17 -9.86
N SER A 270 -10.33 12.04 -10.87
CA SER A 270 -9.51 12.01 -12.10
C SER A 270 -9.15 13.41 -12.57
#